data_AF-A0A954L983-F1
#
_entry.id   AF-A0A954L983-F1
#
_cell.length_a   1.000
_cell.length_b   1.000
_cell.length_c   1.000
_cell.angle_alpha   90.00
_cell.angle_beta   90.00
_cell.angle_gamma   90.00
#
_symmetry.space_group_name_H-M   'P 1'
#
loop_
_entity.id
_entity.type
_entity.pdbx_description
1 polymer ?
#
loop_
_entity_poly.entity_id
_entity_poly.type
_entity_poly.pdbx_seq_one_letter_code
_entity_poly.pdbx_strand_id
1 'polypeptide(L)'
;LLDVLEHVENPVEVLSHVHRSLEDDGAVIVTVPAHPWLYSRWDEQLGHYRRYTVSEFRRHANGAGFRVQWLNYWNSFTFPAAVAVRGMEKLFPQRNQPDFPEVSPLTNRALLTAAAAERWCLNYIGMPTGLSLAGVLRK
;
A
#
# COMPACT_ATOMS: atom_id res chain seq x y z
N LEU A 1 -6.58 -7.51 6.03
CA LEU A 1 -6.87 -6.06 6.11
C LEU A 1 -6.23 -5.40 4.91
N LEU A 2 -6.95 -5.34 3.80
CA LEU A 2 -6.40 -4.90 2.51
C LEU A 2 -6.84 -3.46 2.25
N ASP A 3 -5.91 -2.51 2.38
CA ASP A 3 -6.13 -1.07 2.16
C ASP A 3 -7.22 -0.50 3.09
N VAL A 4 -7.07 -0.81 4.40
CA VAL A 4 -7.99 -0.38 5.47
C VAL A 4 -7.29 0.50 6.52
N LEU A 5 -6.00 0.25 6.80
CA LEU A 5 -5.32 0.88 7.94
C LEU A 5 -5.03 2.37 7.72
N GLU A 6 -4.96 2.80 6.47
CA GLU A 6 -4.84 4.20 6.07
C GLU A 6 -6.10 5.01 6.38
N HIS A 7 -7.27 4.38 6.51
CA HIS A 7 -8.55 5.03 6.82
C HIS A 7 -8.85 5.12 8.31
N VAL A 8 -7.92 4.70 9.17
CA VAL A 8 -8.11 4.74 10.63
C VAL A 8 -7.08 5.65 11.29
N GLU A 9 -7.55 6.52 12.17
CA GLU A 9 -6.69 7.45 12.90
C GLU A 9 -5.75 6.71 13.86
N ASN A 10 -6.23 5.68 14.56
CA ASN A 10 -5.47 4.89 15.53
C ASN A 10 -5.21 3.46 15.02
N PRO A 11 -4.19 3.23 14.18
CA PRO A 11 -3.98 1.93 13.53
C PRO A 11 -3.56 0.84 14.52
N VAL A 12 -2.85 1.21 15.60
CA VAL A 12 -2.42 0.26 16.63
C VAL A 12 -3.61 -0.33 17.39
N GLU A 13 -4.63 0.47 17.67
CA GLU A 13 -5.85 0.01 18.35
C GLU A 13 -6.60 -1.03 17.50
N VAL A 14 -6.80 -0.72 16.21
CA VAL A 14 -7.44 -1.63 15.25
C VAL A 14 -6.66 -2.93 15.11
N LEU A 15 -5.33 -2.84 14.96
CA LEU A 15 -4.47 -4.02 14.91
C LEU A 15 -4.53 -4.83 16.21
N SER A 16 -4.60 -4.19 17.38
CA SER A 16 -4.69 -4.89 18.66
C SER A 16 -6.01 -5.65 18.80
N HIS A 17 -7.10 -5.12 18.27
CA HIS A 17 -8.39 -5.83 18.19
C HIS A 17 -8.29 -7.05 17.29
N VAL A 18 -7.61 -6.93 16.16
CA VAL A 18 -7.38 -8.04 15.25
C VAL A 18 -6.51 -9.10 15.91
N HIS A 19 -5.42 -8.73 16.57
CA HIS A 19 -4.54 -9.65 17.32
C HIS A 19 -5.31 -10.46 18.36
N ARG A 20 -6.16 -9.80 19.16
CA ARG A 20 -7.00 -10.48 20.16
C ARG A 20 -8.03 -11.43 19.53
N SER A 21 -8.49 -11.14 18.32
CA SER A 21 -9.50 -11.95 17.62
C SER A 21 -8.93 -13.18 16.92
N LEU A 22 -7.61 -13.24 16.73
CA LEU A 22 -6.95 -14.39 16.13
C LEU A 22 -6.71 -15.49 17.16
N GLU A 23 -6.78 -16.75 16.72
CA GLU A 23 -6.19 -17.88 17.44
C GLU A 23 -4.67 -17.72 17.55
N ASP A 24 -4.07 -18.47 18.46
CA ASP A 24 -2.61 -18.53 18.59
C ASP A 24 -1.97 -18.97 17.27
N ASP A 25 -0.80 -18.40 16.96
CA ASP A 25 -0.15 -18.50 15.66
C ASP A 25 -0.97 -17.99 14.46
N GLY A 26 -2.14 -17.36 14.65
CA GLY A 26 -2.93 -16.77 13.57
C GLY A 26 -2.18 -15.72 12.74
N ALA A 27 -2.55 -15.55 11.47
CA ALA A 27 -1.93 -14.58 10.57
C ALA A 27 -2.93 -13.61 9.94
N VAL A 28 -2.44 -12.43 9.59
CA VAL A 28 -3.18 -11.40 8.85
C VAL A 28 -2.36 -10.96 7.66
N ILE A 29 -2.98 -11.01 6.48
CA ILE A 29 -2.46 -10.37 5.29
C ILE A 29 -2.91 -8.92 5.28
N VAL A 30 -1.97 -8.01 5.02
CA VAL A 30 -2.20 -6.58 5.04
C VAL A 30 -1.68 -5.92 3.76
N THR A 31 -2.40 -4.90 3.29
CA THR A 31 -1.88 -3.93 2.33
C THR A 31 -2.12 -2.52 2.85
N VAL A 32 -1.15 -1.65 2.63
CA VAL A 32 -1.25 -0.21 2.94
C VAL A 32 -0.54 0.61 1.86
N PRO A 33 -0.99 1.84 1.57
CA PRO A 33 -0.32 2.69 0.60
C PRO A 33 1.05 3.12 1.15
N ALA A 34 2.06 3.07 0.31
CA ALA A 34 3.44 3.37 0.68
C ALA A 34 3.80 4.84 0.41
N HIS A 35 4.89 5.27 1.05
CA HIS A 35 5.57 6.55 0.83
C HIS A 35 4.73 7.77 1.24
N PRO A 36 4.90 8.30 2.47
CA PRO A 36 4.20 9.52 2.93
C PRO A 36 4.37 10.72 1.99
N TRP A 37 5.53 10.88 1.37
CA TRP A 37 5.79 11.97 0.43
C TRP A 37 4.99 11.88 -0.88
N LEU A 38 4.40 10.72 -1.20
CA LEU A 38 3.46 10.57 -2.30
C LEU A 38 2.03 10.98 -1.94
N TYR A 39 1.73 11.26 -0.66
CA TYR A 39 0.39 11.68 -0.25
C TYR A 39 -0.08 12.88 -1.09
N SER A 40 -1.28 12.79 -1.64
CA SER A 40 -1.87 13.78 -2.52
C SER A 40 -3.35 14.00 -2.22
N ARG A 41 -3.98 14.95 -2.90
CA ARG A 41 -5.42 15.24 -2.81
C ARG A 41 -6.30 14.01 -3.06
N TRP A 42 -5.81 13.05 -3.86
CA TRP A 42 -6.47 11.77 -4.07
C TRP A 42 -6.61 10.99 -2.75
N ASP A 43 -5.55 10.95 -1.93
CA ASP A 43 -5.58 10.31 -0.62
C ASP A 43 -6.56 11.03 0.34
N GLU A 44 -6.59 12.36 0.32
CA GLU A 44 -7.55 13.15 1.11
C GLU A 44 -9.00 12.85 0.72
N GLN A 45 -9.29 12.77 -0.57
CA GLN A 45 -10.64 12.50 -1.09
C GLN A 45 -11.10 11.07 -0.81
N LEU A 46 -10.16 10.12 -0.73
CA LEU A 46 -10.44 8.76 -0.24
C LEU A 46 -10.57 8.69 1.28
N GLY A 47 -10.30 9.77 2.02
CA GLY A 47 -10.34 9.80 3.48
C GLY A 47 -9.17 9.06 4.12
N HIS A 48 -8.00 9.05 3.47
CA HIS A 48 -6.78 8.49 4.05
C HIS A 48 -6.23 9.44 5.10
N TYR A 49 -5.90 8.93 6.28
CA TYR A 49 -5.12 9.64 7.28
C TYR A 49 -3.62 9.63 6.94
N ARG A 50 -3.12 8.59 6.27
CA ARG A 50 -1.68 8.44 6.00
C ARG A 50 -1.35 7.47 4.89
N ARG A 51 -0.10 7.59 4.41
CA ARG A 51 0.65 6.52 3.75
C ARG A 51 1.79 6.08 4.66
N TYR A 52 2.31 4.88 4.46
CA TYR A 52 3.26 4.25 5.37
C TYR A 52 4.69 4.24 4.82
N THR A 53 5.64 4.45 5.72
CA THR A 53 7.00 3.91 5.55
C THR A 53 7.07 2.49 6.10
N VAL A 54 8.06 1.71 5.65
CA VAL A 54 8.33 0.36 6.18
C VAL A 54 8.54 0.39 7.70
N SER A 55 9.31 1.37 8.21
CA SER A 55 9.63 1.48 9.63
C SER A 55 8.40 1.85 10.47
N GLU A 56 7.58 2.78 9.99
CA GLU A 56 6.32 3.15 10.64
C GLU A 56 5.33 1.98 10.69
N PHE A 57 5.16 1.28 9.57
CA PHE A 57 4.29 0.11 9.53
C PHE A 57 4.73 -0.96 10.52
N ARG A 58 6.03 -1.29 10.55
CA ARG A 58 6.59 -2.24 11.52
C ARG A 58 6.37 -1.79 12.96
N ARG A 59 6.57 -0.50 13.25
CA ARG A 59 6.33 0.06 14.59
C ARG A 59 4.87 -0.12 15.01
N HIS A 60 3.91 0.19 14.15
CA HIS A 60 2.48 0.02 14.47
C HIS A 60 2.08 -1.44 14.62
N ALA A 61 2.58 -2.34 13.77
CA ALA A 61 2.34 -3.78 13.89
C ALA A 61 2.90 -4.34 15.20
N ASN A 62 4.17 -4.04 15.51
CA ASN A 62 4.82 -4.49 16.73
C ASN A 62 4.14 -3.92 17.99
N GLY A 63 3.72 -2.65 17.95
CA GLY A 63 2.98 -2.01 19.05
C GLY A 63 1.62 -2.65 19.33
N ALA A 64 1.04 -3.34 18.34
CA ALA A 64 -0.20 -4.09 18.47
C ALA A 64 0.02 -5.59 18.84
N GLY A 65 1.26 -5.98 19.13
CA GLY A 65 1.61 -7.36 19.50
C GLY A 65 1.89 -8.30 18.34
N PHE A 66 1.90 -7.82 17.09
CA PHE A 66 2.23 -8.66 15.93
C PHE A 66 3.74 -8.74 15.67
N ARG A 67 4.18 -9.91 15.19
CA ARG A 67 5.46 -10.06 14.49
C ARG A 67 5.26 -9.91 12.99
N VAL A 68 6.00 -9.00 12.36
CA VAL A 68 6.00 -8.83 10.89
C VAL A 68 6.84 -9.94 10.25
N GLN A 69 6.19 -11.02 9.80
CA GLN A 69 6.84 -12.18 9.18
C GLN A 69 7.33 -11.88 7.76
N TRP A 70 6.54 -11.15 6.98
CA TRP A 70 6.88 -10.77 5.62
C TRP A 70 6.37 -9.35 5.35
N LEU A 71 7.14 -8.55 4.62
CA LEU A 71 6.76 -7.21 4.21
C LEU A 71 7.56 -6.82 2.97
N ASN A 72 6.86 -6.44 1.90
CA ASN A 72 7.48 -6.06 0.64
C ASN A 72 6.67 -4.96 -0.05
N TYR A 73 7.30 -4.29 -1.02
CA TYR A 73 6.58 -3.37 -1.88
C TYR A 73 5.82 -4.14 -2.98
N TRP A 74 4.73 -3.55 -3.46
CA TRP A 74 3.94 -4.03 -4.60
C TRP A 74 3.50 -2.82 -5.45
N ASN A 75 3.12 -3.05 -6.71
CA ASN A 75 2.85 -2.04 -7.73
C ASN A 75 4.10 -1.19 -8.03
N SER A 76 5.25 -1.85 -8.18
CA SER A 76 6.54 -1.24 -8.46
C SER A 76 6.65 -0.69 -9.87
N PHE A 77 6.07 -1.38 -10.86
CA PHE A 77 6.17 -0.97 -12.26
C PHE A 77 5.37 0.30 -12.57
N THR A 78 4.29 0.58 -11.82
CA THR A 78 3.52 1.83 -11.92
C THR A 78 4.09 2.96 -11.08
N PHE A 79 5.05 2.67 -10.20
CA PHE A 79 5.62 3.65 -9.28
C PHE A 79 6.20 4.88 -10.01
N PRO A 80 7.04 4.78 -11.06
CA PRO A 80 7.57 5.96 -11.75
C PRO A 80 6.48 6.85 -12.36
N ALA A 81 5.44 6.24 -12.95
CA ALA A 81 4.32 6.98 -13.54
C ALA A 81 3.53 7.73 -12.45
N ALA A 82 3.25 7.09 -11.32
CA ALA A 82 2.57 7.72 -10.20
C ALA A 82 3.39 8.85 -9.57
N VAL A 83 4.72 8.71 -9.47
CA VAL A 83 5.62 9.79 -9.03
C VAL A 83 5.53 10.98 -9.97
N ALA A 84 5.56 10.75 -11.29
CA ALA A 84 5.45 11.81 -12.28
C ALA A 84 4.10 12.54 -12.20
N VAL A 85 2.99 11.79 -12.20
CA VAL A 85 1.63 12.36 -12.13
C VAL A 85 1.43 13.15 -10.84
N ARG A 86 1.73 12.56 -9.68
CA ARG A 86 1.55 13.22 -8.38
C ARG A 86 2.53 14.39 -8.19
N GLY A 87 3.73 14.31 -8.76
CA GLY A 87 4.68 15.40 -8.78
C GLY A 87 4.17 16.59 -9.62
N MET A 88 3.62 16.31 -10.79
CA MET A 88 2.99 17.32 -11.64
C MET A 88 1.76 17.96 -10.96
N GLU A 89 0.92 17.19 -10.28
CA GLU A 89 -0.23 17.70 -9.54
C GLU A 89 0.18 18.65 -8.40
N LYS A 90 1.31 18.40 -7.74
CA LYS A 90 1.85 19.28 -6.70
C LYS A 90 2.35 20.62 -7.27
N LEU A 91 2.87 20.62 -8.49
CA LEU A 91 3.36 21.83 -9.17
C LEU A 91 2.24 22.60 -9.88
N PHE A 92 1.25 21.88 -10.42
CA PHE A 92 0.13 22.41 -11.17
C PHE A 92 -1.18 21.82 -10.59
N PRO A 93 -1.72 22.42 -9.51
CA PRO A 93 -2.90 21.89 -8.84
C PRO A 93 -4.09 21.83 -9.80
N GLN A 94 -4.44 20.63 -10.25
CA GLN A 94 -5.63 20.41 -11.05
C GLN A 94 -6.86 20.33 -10.12
N ARG A 95 -7.94 21.00 -10.54
CA ARG A 95 -9.22 20.97 -9.81
C ARG A 95 -10.06 19.74 -10.09
N ASN A 96 -9.71 18.95 -11.10
CA ASN A 96 -10.46 17.79 -11.54
C ASN A 96 -10.63 16.78 -10.41
N GLN A 97 -11.77 16.11 -10.41
CA GLN A 97 -12.01 15.02 -9.47
C GLN A 97 -11.14 13.81 -9.85
N PRO A 98 -10.77 13.00 -8.86
CA PRO A 98 -10.35 11.63 -9.03
C PRO A 98 -11.18 10.91 -10.11
N ASP A 99 -10.55 10.53 -11.22
CA ASP A 99 -11.22 9.76 -12.27
C ASP A 99 -10.49 8.43 -12.48
N PHE A 100 -11.25 7.42 -12.87
CA PHE A 100 -10.75 6.11 -13.27
C PHE A 100 -10.95 5.98 -14.78
N PRO A 101 -10.01 6.51 -15.58
CA PRO A 101 -10.16 6.51 -17.02
C PRO A 101 -10.24 5.08 -17.55
N GLU A 102 -11.08 4.88 -18.57
CA GLU A 102 -11.07 3.63 -19.29
C GLU A 102 -9.70 3.38 -19.91
N VAL A 103 -9.19 2.17 -19.69
CA VAL A 103 -7.87 1.77 -20.17
C VAL A 103 -8.06 0.92 -21.43
N SER A 104 -7.33 1.25 -22.51
CA SER A 104 -7.40 0.48 -23.75
C SER A 104 -7.03 -1.00 -23.51
N PRO A 105 -7.58 -1.96 -24.28
CA PRO A 105 -7.25 -3.38 -24.12
C PRO A 105 -5.75 -3.68 -24.20
N LEU A 106 -5.02 -2.95 -25.04
CA LEU A 106 -3.56 -3.09 -25.18
C LEU A 106 -2.85 -2.63 -23.91
N THR A 107 -3.21 -1.46 -23.39
CA THR A 107 -2.64 -0.94 -22.14
C THR A 107 -2.95 -1.86 -20.97
N ASN A 108 -4.20 -2.33 -20.86
CA ASN A 108 -4.59 -3.28 -19.81
C ASN A 108 -3.77 -4.58 -19.90
N ARG A 109 -3.58 -5.14 -21.10
CA ARG A 109 -2.75 -6.33 -21.30
C ARG A 109 -1.29 -6.10 -20.90
N ALA A 110 -0.74 -4.93 -21.21
CA ALA A 110 0.61 -4.56 -20.81
C ALA A 110 0.73 -4.46 -19.28
N LEU A 111 -0.22 -3.79 -18.60
CA LEU A 111 -0.27 -3.68 -17.14
C LEU A 111 -0.40 -5.05 -16.47
N LEU A 112 -1.25 -5.94 -16.98
CA LEU A 112 -1.40 -7.31 -16.46
C LEU A 112 -0.13 -8.14 -16.63
N THR A 113 0.58 -7.97 -17.75
CA THR A 113 1.84 -8.67 -18.00
C THR A 113 2.93 -8.14 -17.06
N ALA A 114 3.00 -6.84 -16.84
CA ALA A 114 3.92 -6.22 -15.88
C ALA A 114 3.63 -6.69 -14.45
N ALA A 115 2.36 -6.75 -14.04
CA ALA A 115 1.96 -7.28 -12.74
C ALA A 115 2.31 -8.77 -12.58
N ALA A 116 2.19 -9.58 -13.64
CA ALA A 116 2.60 -10.98 -13.62
C ALA A 116 4.12 -11.14 -13.48
N ALA A 117 4.90 -10.31 -14.16
CA ALA A 117 6.36 -10.28 -14.03
C ALA A 117 6.80 -9.82 -12.63
N GLU A 118 6.14 -8.78 -12.10
CA GLU A 118 6.36 -8.32 -10.72
C GLU A 118 6.10 -9.43 -9.70
N ARG A 119 4.95 -10.12 -9.81
CA ARG A 119 4.63 -11.26 -8.94
C ARG A 119 5.69 -12.36 -9.01
N TRP A 120 6.19 -12.65 -10.20
CA TRP A 120 7.28 -13.63 -10.35
C TRP A 120 8.53 -13.16 -9.60
N CYS A 121 8.98 -11.93 -9.81
CA CYS A 121 10.15 -11.37 -9.12
C CYS A 121 9.99 -11.32 -7.59
N LEU A 122 8.80 -10.99 -7.08
CA LEU A 122 8.50 -10.96 -5.65
C LEU A 122 8.74 -12.29 -4.94
N ASN A 123 8.57 -13.42 -5.64
CA ASN A 123 8.84 -14.74 -5.09
C ASN A 123 10.33 -15.05 -4.89
N TYR A 124 11.24 -14.27 -5.49
CA TYR A 124 12.68 -14.55 -5.47
C TYR A 124 13.51 -13.45 -4.80
N ILE A 125 13.27 -12.19 -5.14
CA ILE A 125 14.17 -11.08 -4.78
C ILE A 125 13.47 -9.92 -4.05
N GLY A 126 12.14 -9.92 -3.99
CA GLY A 126 11.38 -8.79 -3.49
C GLY A 126 11.39 -7.59 -4.46
N MET A 127 10.73 -6.50 -4.07
CA MET A 127 10.69 -5.25 -4.81
C MET A 127 11.39 -4.13 -4.03
N PRO A 128 12.24 -3.32 -4.69
CA PRO A 128 12.98 -2.25 -4.01
C PRO A 128 12.10 -1.07 -3.59
N THR A 129 11.01 -0.82 -4.33
CA THR A 129 10.02 0.23 -4.07
C THR A 129 8.70 -0.13 -4.74
N GLY A 130 7.60 0.52 -4.37
CA GLY A 130 6.29 0.36 -4.98
C GLY A 130 5.28 1.33 -4.38
N LEU A 131 4.07 1.34 -4.93
CA LEU A 131 3.02 2.25 -4.47
C LEU A 131 2.33 1.79 -3.18
N SER A 132 2.44 0.50 -2.86
CA SER A 132 1.88 -0.09 -1.65
C SER A 132 2.89 -1.01 -0.98
N LEU A 133 2.72 -1.21 0.32
CA LEU A 133 3.33 -2.30 1.08
C LEU A 133 2.32 -3.43 1.18
N ALA A 134 2.78 -4.66 0.96
CA ALA A 134 2.05 -5.88 1.27
C ALA A 134 2.79 -6.63 2.37
N GLY A 135 2.08 -7.21 3.33
CA GLY A 135 2.69 -7.85 4.49
C GLY A 135 1.89 -9.02 5.06
N VAL A 136 2.60 -9.87 5.79
CA VAL A 136 2.03 -10.95 6.62
C VAL A 136 2.45 -10.70 8.06
N LEU A 137 1.45 -10.50 8.92
CA LEU A 137 1.59 -10.35 10.36
C LEU A 137 1.24 -11.67 11.04
N ARG A 138 2.03 -12.10 12.03
CA ARG A 138 1.74 -13.27 12.88
C ARG A 138 1.51 -12.83 14.31
N LYS A 139 0.47 -13.39 14.94
CA LYS A 139 0.25 -13.30 16.38
C LYS A 139 1.41 -13.91 17.15
#